data_AF-A0A183DRX8-F1
#
_entry.id   AF-A0A183DRX8-F1
#
_cell.length_a   1.000
_cell.length_b   1.000
_cell.length_c   1.000
_cell.angle_alpha   90.00
_cell.angle_beta   90.00
_cell.angle_gamma   90.00
#
_symmetry.space_group_name_H-M   'P 1'
#
loop_
_entity.id
_entity.type
_entity.pdbx_description
1 polymer ?
#
loop_
_entity_poly.entity_id
_entity_poly.type
_entity_poly.pdbx_seq_one_letter_code
_entity_poly.pdbx_strand_id
1 'polypeptide(L)'
;MIVRITEDGMPQSIIREISALRALHNLDNPNIVKLHDVFHEQIDKGEMCLSVVYEKCDWDLYEFLRTIPRDMGDHQCRHIAKQVNILIYNVF
;
A
#
# COMPACT_ATOMS: atom_id res chain seq x y z
N MET A 1 3.44 -13.00 2.14
CA MET A 1 3.50 -12.92 3.62
C MET A 1 3.09 -14.27 4.17
N ILE A 2 3.91 -14.88 5.04
CA ILE A 2 3.52 -16.15 5.68
C ILE A 2 2.74 -15.85 6.95
N VAL A 3 1.57 -16.45 7.07
CA VAL A 3 0.63 -16.26 8.17
C VAL A 3 0.35 -17.62 8.80
N ARG A 4 0.45 -17.69 10.13
CA ARG A 4 0.00 -18.87 10.87
C ARG A 4 -1.52 -18.88 10.94
N ILE A 5 -2.10 -20.00 10.55
CA ILE A 5 -3.53 -20.27 10.57
C ILE A 5 -3.83 -21.03 11.87
N THR A 6 -4.86 -20.61 12.60
CA THR A 6 -5.38 -21.36 13.74
C THR A 6 -6.52 -22.28 13.29
N GLU A 7 -7.09 -23.06 14.20
CA GLU A 7 -8.30 -23.86 13.89
C GLU A 7 -9.47 -22.96 13.42
N ASP A 8 -9.49 -21.70 13.82
CA ASP A 8 -10.46 -20.69 13.40
C ASP A 8 -10.13 -20.02 12.05
N GLY A 9 -9.06 -20.44 11.38
CA GLY A 9 -8.63 -19.90 10.10
C GLY A 9 -7.62 -18.74 10.23
N MET A 10 -7.75 -17.76 9.33
CA MET A 10 -6.81 -16.63 9.27
C MET A 10 -6.99 -15.68 10.46
N PRO A 11 -5.91 -15.16 11.07
CA PRO A 11 -6.02 -14.19 12.16
C PRO A 11 -6.88 -12.98 11.79
N GLN A 12 -7.75 -12.57 12.71
CA GLN A 12 -8.68 -11.46 12.51
C GLN A 12 -7.99 -10.13 12.21
N SER A 13 -6.78 -9.90 12.74
CA SER A 13 -5.98 -8.72 12.42
C SER A 13 -5.68 -8.64 10.92
N ILE A 14 -5.28 -9.76 10.31
CA ILE A 14 -4.97 -9.84 8.87
C ILE A 14 -6.24 -9.61 8.04
N ILE A 15 -7.37 -10.17 8.45
CA ILE A 15 -8.66 -9.92 7.77
C ILE A 15 -9.00 -8.43 7.79
N ARG A 16 -8.82 -7.77 8.94
CA ARG A 16 -9.08 -6.33 9.10
C ARG A 16 -8.15 -5.48 8.25
N GLU A 17 -6.85 -5.80 8.22
CA GLU A 17 -5.87 -5.11 7.38
C GLU A 17 -6.20 -5.24 5.89
N ILE A 18 -6.50 -6.45 5.40
CA ILE A 18 -6.92 -6.66 4.00
C ILE A 18 -8.22 -5.89 3.68
N SER A 19 -9.17 -5.89 4.63
CA SER A 19 -10.42 -5.16 4.47
C SER A 19 -10.20 -3.65 4.39
N ALA A 20 -9.26 -3.11 5.19
CA ALA A 20 -8.86 -1.71 5.12
C ALA A 20 -8.19 -1.37 3.78
N LEU A 21 -7.31 -2.25 3.26
CA LEU A 21 -6.70 -2.08 1.94
C LEU A 21 -7.73 -2.06 0.81
N ARG A 22 -8.75 -2.93 0.88
CA ARG A 22 -9.87 -2.94 -0.07
C ARG A 22 -10.74 -1.69 0.06
N ALA A 23 -10.98 -1.19 1.28
CA ALA A 23 -11.70 0.06 1.50
C ALA A 23 -10.95 1.27 0.93
N LEU A 24 -9.63 1.36 1.13
CA LEU A 24 -8.78 2.39 0.54
C LEU A 24 -8.78 2.33 -0.99
N HIS A 25 -8.75 1.13 -1.58
CA HIS A 25 -8.86 0.96 -3.02
C HIS A 25 -10.16 1.55 -3.59
N ASN A 26 -11.28 1.38 -2.87
CA ASN A 26 -12.58 1.89 -3.30
C ASN A 26 -12.69 3.42 -3.25
N LEU A 27 -11.76 4.13 -2.59
CA LEU A 27 -11.70 5.59 -2.64
C LEU A 27 -11.23 6.11 -4.01
N ASP A 28 -10.60 5.25 -4.83
CA ASP A 28 -10.03 5.58 -6.14
C ASP A 28 -9.21 6.89 -6.13
N ASN A 29 -8.44 7.08 -5.05
CA ASN A 29 -7.66 8.29 -4.85
C ASN A 29 -6.37 8.22 -5.70
N PRO A 30 -6.07 9.25 -6.52
CA PRO A 30 -4.89 9.23 -7.40
C PRO A 30 -3.55 9.23 -6.66
N ASN A 31 -3.53 9.54 -5.36
CA ASN A 31 -2.33 9.55 -4.53
C ASN A 31 -2.16 8.24 -3.72
N ILE A 32 -2.98 7.21 -3.99
CA ILE A 32 -2.85 5.86 -3.41
C ILE A 32 -2.58 4.88 -4.55
N VAL A 33 -1.58 4.03 -4.40
CA VAL A 33 -1.31 2.94 -5.35
C VAL A 33 -2.49 1.98 -5.42
N LYS A 34 -2.86 1.56 -6.64
CA LYS A 34 -4.00 0.66 -6.81
C LYS A 34 -3.71 -0.73 -6.24
N LEU A 35 -4.66 -1.25 -5.47
CA LEU A 35 -4.68 -2.66 -5.11
C LEU A 35 -5.29 -3.45 -6.27
N HIS A 36 -4.48 -4.28 -6.95
CA HIS A 36 -4.96 -5.11 -8.04
C HIS A 36 -5.60 -6.39 -7.53
N ASP A 37 -4.92 -7.12 -6.64
CA ASP A 37 -5.44 -8.38 -6.13
C ASP A 37 -4.91 -8.77 -4.74
N VAL A 38 -5.64 -9.65 -4.08
CA VAL A 38 -5.28 -10.28 -2.82
C VAL A 38 -5.68 -11.75 -2.91
N PHE A 39 -4.72 -12.64 -2.82
CA PHE A 39 -4.95 -14.08 -2.86
C PHE A 39 -4.13 -14.79 -1.81
N HIS A 40 -4.55 -16.01 -1.50
CA HIS A 40 -3.88 -16.83 -0.52
C HIS A 40 -3.67 -18.26 -1.01
N GLU A 41 -2.58 -18.86 -0.58
CA GLU A 41 -2.22 -20.25 -0.88
C GLU A 41 -1.85 -20.96 0.42
N GLN A 42 -2.35 -22.18 0.62
CA GLN A 42 -1.96 -22.98 1.77
C GLN A 42 -0.59 -23.62 1.49
N ILE A 43 0.38 -23.38 2.37
CA ILE A 43 1.74 -23.95 2.22
C ILE A 43 1.86 -25.27 2.99
N ASP A 44 1.35 -25.29 4.24
CA ASP A 44 1.40 -26.46 5.11
C ASP A 44 0.20 -26.47 6.09
N LYS A 45 0.13 -27.50 6.94
CA LYS A 45 -0.82 -27.60 8.05
C LYS A 45 -0.55 -26.49 9.07
N GLY A 46 -1.30 -25.40 8.94
CA GLY A 46 -1.23 -24.26 9.84
C GLY A 46 -0.47 -23.05 9.28
N GLU A 47 -0.06 -23.08 8.00
CA GLU A 47 0.60 -21.94 7.36
C GLU A 47 -0.03 -21.60 6.01
N MET A 48 -0.25 -20.30 5.80
CA MET A 48 -0.80 -19.71 4.58
C MET A 48 0.17 -18.65 4.04
N CYS A 49 0.39 -18.65 2.74
CA CYS A 49 0.96 -17.52 2.03
C CYS A 49 -0.15 -16.56 1.64
N LEU A 50 -0.15 -15.34 2.17
CA LEU A 50 -0.95 -14.24 1.65
C LEU A 50 -0.10 -13.43 0.66
N SER A 51 -0.62 -13.26 -0.55
CA SER A 51 -0.04 -12.45 -1.60
C SER A 51 -0.92 -11.25 -1.89
N VAL A 52 -0.30 -10.07 -1.94
CA VAL A 52 -0.97 -8.81 -2.23
C VAL A 52 -0.29 -8.17 -3.42
N VAL A 53 -1.08 -7.85 -4.44
CA VAL A 53 -0.60 -7.29 -5.71
C VAL A 53 -1.02 -5.84 -5.79
N TYR A 54 -0.03 -4.97 -5.88
CA TYR A 54 -0.24 -3.53 -6.03
C TYR A 54 0.25 -3.05 -7.39
N GLU A 55 -0.23 -1.88 -7.78
CA GLU A 55 0.41 -1.04 -8.79
C GLU A 55 1.87 -0.79 -8.41
N LYS A 56 2.75 -0.94 -9.41
CA LYS A 56 4.18 -0.71 -9.22
C LYS A 56 4.49 0.78 -9.40
N CYS A 57 5.07 1.39 -8.38
CA CYS A 57 5.73 2.68 -8.49
C CYS A 57 7.22 2.44 -8.75
N ASP A 58 7.76 2.95 -9.86
CA ASP A 58 9.14 2.69 -10.26
C ASP A 58 10.17 3.38 -9.35
N TRP A 59 9.78 4.50 -8.74
CA TRP A 59 10.64 5.27 -7.83
C TRP A 59 9.92 5.59 -6.54
N ASP A 60 10.64 5.52 -5.43
CA ASP A 60 10.20 6.15 -4.19
C ASP A 60 10.70 7.60 -4.10
N LEU A 61 10.18 8.34 -3.11
CA LEU A 61 10.56 9.75 -2.92
C LEU A 61 12.05 9.91 -2.61
N TYR A 62 12.67 8.95 -1.92
CA TYR A 62 14.08 9.01 -1.57
C TYR A 62 14.96 8.86 -2.82
N GLU A 63 14.69 7.86 -3.66
CA GLU A 63 15.35 7.65 -4.94
C GLU A 63 15.16 8.84 -5.88
N PHE A 64 13.96 9.37 -5.96
CA PHE A 64 13.67 10.57 -6.74
C PHE A 64 14.54 11.75 -6.28
N LEU A 65 14.56 12.06 -4.98
CA LEU A 65 15.34 13.18 -4.45
C LEU A 65 16.85 12.98 -4.57
N ARG A 66 17.33 11.73 -4.54
CA ARG A 66 18.76 11.42 -4.71
C ARG A 66 19.22 11.52 -6.17
N THR A 67 18.32 11.32 -7.12
CA THR A 67 18.65 11.24 -8.56
C THR A 67 18.49 12.56 -9.31
N ILE A 68 17.75 13.52 -8.76
CA ILE A 68 17.63 14.85 -9.37
C ILE A 68 19.01 15.55 -9.39
N PRO A 69 19.38 16.18 -10.52
CA PRO A 69 20.71 16.78 -10.70
C PRO A 69 20.93 18.05 -9.88
N ARG A 70 19.86 18.61 -9.30
CA ARG A 70 19.83 19.81 -8.47
C ARG A 70 18.71 19.67 -7.45
N ASP A 71 18.73 20.50 -6.42
CA ASP A 71 17.64 20.57 -5.44
C ASP A 71 16.29 20.78 -6.10
N MET A 72 15.25 20.22 -5.47
CA MET A 72 13.89 20.37 -5.93
C MET A 72 13.44 21.83 -5.77
N GLY A 73 12.91 22.40 -6.86
CA GLY A 73 12.36 23.75 -6.83
C GLY A 73 11.19 23.88 -5.87
N ASP A 74 11.07 25.04 -5.25
CA ASP A 74 10.03 25.36 -4.26
C ASP A 74 8.58 25.13 -4.76
N HIS A 75 8.32 25.33 -6.06
CA HIS A 75 7.04 24.99 -6.68
C HIS A 75 6.76 23.47 -6.66
N GLN A 76 7.74 22.65 -7.02
CA GLN A 76 7.64 21.19 -6.98
C GLN A 76 7.50 20.70 -5.53
N CYS A 77 8.25 21.28 -4.59
CA CYS A 77 8.11 20.98 -3.16
C CYS A 77 6.67 21.19 -2.67
N ARG A 78 6.09 22.36 -2.96
CA ARG A 78 4.70 22.66 -2.62
C ARG A 78 3.71 21.71 -3.29
N HIS A 79 3.96 21.35 -4.55
CA HIS A 79 3.09 20.43 -5.27
C HIS A 79 3.03 19.06 -4.60
N ILE A 80 4.18 18.45 -4.32
CA ILE A 80 4.25 17.13 -3.67
C ILE A 80 3.64 17.20 -2.27
N ALA A 81 4.00 18.22 -1.47
CA ALA A 81 3.42 18.40 -0.14
C ALA A 81 1.89 18.53 -0.18
N LYS A 82 1.34 19.23 -1.18
CA LYS A 82 -0.11 19.33 -1.40
C LYS A 82 -0.74 17.98 -1.74
N GLN A 83 -0.11 17.16 -2.58
CA GLN A 83 -0.63 15.81 -2.90
C GLN A 83 -0.65 14.91 -1.66
N VAL A 84 0.41 14.92 -0.85
CA VAL A 84 0.47 14.18 0.42
C VAL A 84 -0.61 14.66 1.38
N ASN A 85 -0.85 15.97 1.45
CA ASN A 85 -1.90 16.53 2.29
C ASN A 85 -3.30 16.09 1.82
N ILE A 86 -3.58 16.14 0.52
CA ILE A 86 -4.83 15.65 -0.08
C ILE A 86 -5.04 14.17 0.22
N LEU A 87 -3.98 13.36 0.15
CA LEU A 87 -4.04 11.95 0.53
C LEU A 87 -4.51 11.80 1.99
N ILE A 88 -3.83 12.46 2.94
CA ILE A 88 -4.14 12.36 4.36
C ILE A 88 -5.59 12.78 4.65
N TYR A 89 -6.05 13.91 4.09
CA TYR A 89 -7.40 14.43 4.30
C TYR A 89 -8.52 13.55 3.73
N ASN A 90 -8.24 12.71 2.72
CA ASN A 90 -9.24 11.81 2.16
C ASN A 90 -9.27 10.43 2.85
N VAL A 91 -8.24 10.13 3.66
CA VAL A 91 -8.09 8.84 4.35
C VAL A 91 -8.48 8.92 5.82
N PHE A 92 -8.28 10.08 6.46
CA PHE A 92 -8.60 10.35 7.88
C PHE A 92 -9.66 11.44 8.00
#